data_AF-A0A3C1SS58-F1
#
_entry.id   AF-A0A3C1SS58-F1
#
_cell.length_a   1.000
_cell.length_b   1.000
_cell.length_c   1.000
_cell.angle_alpha   90.00
_cell.angle_beta   90.00
_cell.angle_gamma   90.00
#
_symmetry.space_group_name_H-M   'P 1'
#
loop_
_entity.id
_entity.type
_entity.pdbx_description
1 polymer ?
#
loop_
_entity_poly.entity_id
_entity_poly.type
_entity_poly.pdbx_seq_one_letter_code
_entity_poly.pdbx_strand_id
1 'polypeptide(L)'
;NAVFMRNWPYAWSLAQGPESAIKGKVGVSALPKGGADGRSAAALGGWQLAVSKYSKNKELAADLVMYLTSPEEQKRRAINGAYNPTIESLYKDQEVLKAVPFFGELYDTFTSAVPRPSTVTGSNYNQASNQFWNAVHAVLSGRAKADASLGQLEGSLKRMSRGGKW
;
A
#
# COMPACT_ATOMS: atom_id res chain seq x y z
N ASN A 1 10.25 18.83 -13.30
CA ASN A 1 10.61 18.86 -11.86
C ASN A 1 9.38 18.58 -11.02
N ALA A 2 9.48 17.68 -10.03
CA ALA A 2 8.39 17.38 -9.10
C ALA A 2 8.82 17.75 -7.69
N VAL A 3 8.02 18.56 -6.99
CA VAL A 3 8.26 18.97 -5.59
C VAL A 3 7.65 17.96 -4.62
N PHE A 4 6.59 17.27 -5.02
CA PHE A 4 5.92 16.23 -4.23
C PHE A 4 5.73 14.95 -5.04
N MET A 5 5.74 13.83 -4.35
CA MET A 5 5.48 12.51 -4.93
C MET A 5 4.64 11.68 -3.97
N ARG A 6 3.51 11.13 -4.45
CA ARG A 6 2.78 10.07 -3.76
C ARG A 6 3.33 8.73 -4.23
N ASN A 7 3.94 7.97 -3.33
CA ASN A 7 4.44 6.63 -3.64
C ASN A 7 4.42 5.74 -2.39
N TRP A 8 4.82 4.48 -2.57
CA TRP A 8 5.00 3.52 -1.49
C TRP A 8 6.38 3.69 -0.83
N PRO A 9 6.56 3.21 0.43
CA PRO A 9 7.79 3.43 1.20
C PRO A 9 9.10 2.91 0.59
N TYR A 10 9.05 1.91 -0.31
CA TYR A 10 10.27 1.43 -1.01
C TYR A 10 11.00 2.55 -1.78
N ALA A 11 10.27 3.59 -2.19
CA ALA A 11 10.85 4.74 -2.89
C ALA A 11 11.87 5.50 -2.02
N TRP A 12 11.80 5.38 -0.69
CA TRP A 12 12.80 5.95 0.21
C TRP A 12 14.19 5.37 -0.03
N SER A 13 14.31 4.03 -0.05
CA SER A 13 15.61 3.37 -0.27
C SER A 13 16.21 3.77 -1.61
N LEU A 14 15.39 3.87 -2.66
CA LEU A 14 15.82 4.38 -3.97
C LEU A 14 16.27 5.85 -3.91
N ALA A 15 15.51 6.70 -3.21
CA ALA A 15 15.83 8.11 -3.07
C ALA A 15 17.10 8.37 -2.24
N GLN A 16 17.44 7.49 -1.29
CA GLN A 16 18.66 7.58 -0.48
C GLN A 16 19.85 6.78 -1.05
N GLY A 17 19.63 6.05 -2.15
CA GLY A 17 20.66 5.28 -2.84
C GLY A 17 21.84 6.13 -3.32
N PRO A 18 23.03 5.55 -3.49
CA PRO A 18 24.25 6.28 -3.84
C PRO A 18 24.14 7.06 -5.15
N GLU A 19 23.41 6.54 -6.14
CA GLU A 19 23.22 7.15 -7.46
C GLU A 19 22.08 8.19 -7.51
N SER A 20 21.41 8.45 -6.38
CA SER A 20 20.25 9.35 -6.35
C SER A 20 20.66 10.82 -6.29
N ALA A 21 20.25 11.60 -7.30
CA ALA A 21 20.43 13.05 -7.33
C ALA A 21 19.68 13.81 -6.22
N ILE A 22 18.73 13.15 -5.55
CA ILE A 22 17.90 13.70 -4.47
C ILE A 22 18.23 13.09 -3.09
N LYS A 23 19.34 12.35 -2.97
CA LYS A 23 19.81 11.81 -1.70
C LYS A 23 19.96 12.91 -0.66
N GLY A 24 19.44 12.66 0.55
CA GLY A 24 19.43 13.63 1.65
C GLY A 24 18.50 14.83 1.47
N LYS A 25 17.70 14.90 0.40
CA LYS A 25 16.81 16.04 0.08
C LYS A 25 15.32 15.67 0.10
N VAL A 26 14.98 14.48 0.62
CA VAL A 26 13.61 13.96 0.66
C VAL A 26 13.14 13.84 2.10
N GLY A 27 11.95 14.38 2.37
CA GLY A 27 11.17 14.09 3.57
C GLY A 27 9.95 13.23 3.23
N VAL A 28 9.39 12.57 4.23
CA VAL A 28 8.16 11.75 4.11
C VAL A 28 7.14 12.26 5.11
N SER A 29 5.88 12.33 4.71
CA SER A 29 4.78 12.76 5.56
C SER A 29 3.52 11.99 5.21
N ALA A 30 2.51 12.05 6.08
CA ALA A 30 1.18 11.56 5.78
C ALA A 30 0.60 12.27 4.54
N LEU A 31 -0.22 11.56 3.76
CA LEU A 31 -0.89 12.19 2.62
C LEU A 31 -1.84 13.30 3.11
N PRO A 32 -1.94 14.43 2.37
CA PRO A 32 -2.87 15.49 2.71
C PRO A 32 -4.33 15.01 2.76
N LYS A 33 -5.14 15.68 3.56
CA LYS A 33 -6.59 15.48 3.61
C LYS A 33 -7.32 16.38 2.59
N GLY A 34 -8.47 15.92 2.11
CA GLY A 34 -9.34 16.71 1.24
C GLY A 34 -10.30 17.59 2.05
N GLY A 35 -10.05 18.90 2.09
CA GLY A 35 -10.90 19.87 2.80
C GLY A 35 -10.71 19.87 4.33
N ALA A 36 -11.41 20.79 5.01
CA ALA A 36 -11.32 20.96 6.46
C ALA A 36 -11.76 19.71 7.23
N ASP A 37 -12.87 19.10 6.78
CA ASP A 37 -13.49 17.91 7.38
C ASP A 37 -12.91 16.59 6.85
N GLY A 38 -11.91 16.68 5.97
CA GLY A 38 -11.24 15.50 5.44
C GLY A 38 -10.41 14.77 6.49
N ARG A 39 -10.03 13.54 6.15
CA ARG A 39 -9.01 12.77 6.87
C ARG A 39 -7.89 12.38 5.93
N SER A 40 -6.67 12.32 6.45
CA SER A 40 -5.57 11.69 5.73
C SER A 40 -5.89 10.21 5.55
N ALA A 41 -5.56 9.67 4.38
CA ALA A 41 -5.80 8.28 4.07
C ALA A 41 -4.60 7.68 3.33
N ALA A 42 -4.10 6.55 3.83
CA ALA A 42 -3.16 5.71 3.14
C ALA A 42 -3.89 4.45 2.67
N ALA A 43 -3.71 4.05 1.41
CA ALA A 43 -4.25 2.78 0.95
C ALA A 43 -3.42 1.63 1.54
N LEU A 44 -4.06 0.65 2.19
CA LEU A 44 -3.35 -0.53 2.67
C LEU A 44 -2.84 -1.34 1.48
N GLY A 45 -1.52 -1.56 1.51
CA GLY A 45 -0.78 -2.32 0.52
C GLY A 45 -0.07 -3.51 1.17
N GLY A 46 1.13 -3.78 0.69
CA GLY A 46 1.96 -4.88 1.17
C GLY A 46 1.78 -6.17 0.36
N TRP A 47 2.55 -7.18 0.78
CA TRP A 47 2.63 -8.48 0.14
C TRP A 47 2.60 -9.56 1.23
N GLN A 48 1.90 -10.65 0.93
CA GLN A 48 1.81 -11.82 1.81
C GLN A 48 2.58 -12.97 1.16
N LEU A 49 3.12 -13.86 1.99
CA LEU A 49 3.75 -15.10 1.54
C LEU A 49 2.80 -16.26 1.87
N ALA A 50 2.60 -17.17 0.93
CA ALA A 50 1.73 -18.32 1.09
C ALA A 50 2.35 -19.57 0.48
N VAL A 51 2.09 -20.72 1.10
CA VAL A 51 2.52 -22.02 0.59
C VAL A 51 1.47 -22.54 -0.40
N SER A 52 1.93 -22.96 -1.58
CA SER A 52 1.05 -23.58 -2.58
C SER A 52 0.46 -24.89 -2.03
N LYS A 53 -0.87 -25.05 -2.13
CA LYS A 53 -1.57 -26.30 -1.81
C LYS A 53 -1.02 -27.50 -2.63
N TYR A 54 -0.42 -27.23 -3.78
CA TYR A 54 0.13 -28.24 -4.69
C TYR A 54 1.63 -28.48 -4.52
N SER A 55 2.29 -27.80 -3.58
CA SER A 55 3.73 -28.03 -3.34
C SER A 55 3.99 -29.49 -2.97
N LYS A 56 5.06 -30.05 -3.54
CA LYS A 56 5.61 -31.37 -3.15
C LYS A 56 6.41 -31.31 -1.85
N ASN A 57 6.81 -30.10 -1.41
CA ASN A 57 7.59 -29.85 -0.21
C ASN A 57 6.86 -28.79 0.64
N LYS A 58 5.73 -29.14 1.28
CA LYS A 58 4.89 -28.15 1.97
C LYS A 58 5.53 -27.67 3.25
N GLU A 59 6.15 -28.58 4.00
CA GLU A 59 6.82 -28.34 5.27
C GLU A 59 8.02 -27.41 5.06
N LEU A 60 8.94 -27.75 4.15
CA LEU A 60 10.07 -26.89 3.80
C LEU A 60 9.64 -25.52 3.26
N ALA A 61 8.57 -25.45 2.49
CA ALA A 61 8.04 -24.17 2.02
C ALA A 61 7.45 -23.34 3.17
N ALA A 62 6.81 -23.99 4.16
CA ALA A 62 6.31 -23.31 5.35
C ALA A 62 7.47 -22.79 6.20
N ASP A 63 8.53 -23.58 6.40
CA ASP A 63 9.74 -23.15 7.12
C ASP A 63 10.38 -21.93 6.45
N LEU A 64 10.45 -21.90 5.12
CA LEU A 64 10.93 -20.75 4.37
C LEU A 64 10.04 -19.51 4.59
N VAL A 65 8.72 -19.67 4.58
CA VAL A 65 7.80 -18.55 4.87
C VAL A 65 8.00 -18.05 6.31
N MET A 66 8.16 -18.94 7.28
CA MET A 66 8.46 -18.56 8.67
C MET A 66 9.77 -17.80 8.79
N TYR A 67 10.82 -18.24 8.10
CA TYR A 67 12.09 -17.52 8.03
C TYR A 67 11.94 -16.13 7.40
N LEU A 68 11.32 -16.04 6.21
CA LEU A 68 11.16 -14.77 5.49
C LEU A 68 10.26 -13.75 6.20
N THR A 69 9.47 -14.21 7.18
CA THR A 69 8.60 -13.38 8.02
C THR A 69 9.13 -13.19 9.44
N SER A 70 10.33 -13.70 9.75
CA SER A 70 10.95 -13.56 11.07
C SER A 70 11.31 -12.09 11.39
N PRO A 71 11.46 -11.72 12.68
CA PRO A 71 11.88 -10.39 13.08
C PRO A 71 13.18 -9.93 12.40
N GLU A 72 14.17 -10.82 12.26
CA GLU A 72 15.49 -10.53 11.69
C GLU A 72 15.38 -10.20 10.20
N GLU A 73 14.66 -11.01 9.44
CA GLU A 73 14.46 -10.76 8.00
C GLU A 73 13.60 -9.52 7.75
N GLN A 74 12.55 -9.31 8.54
CA GLN A 74 11.75 -8.09 8.43
C GLN A 74 12.56 -6.84 8.78
N LYS A 75 13.43 -6.90 9.80
CA LYS A 75 14.36 -5.81 10.15
C LYS A 75 15.35 -5.53 9.01
N ARG A 76 15.96 -6.57 8.44
CA ARG A 76 16.87 -6.44 7.29
C ARG A 76 16.17 -5.77 6.10
N ARG A 77 14.93 -6.17 5.81
CA ARG A 77 14.11 -5.60 4.72
C ARG A 77 13.68 -4.15 5.00
N ALA A 78 13.38 -3.81 6.25
CA ALA A 78 13.11 -2.44 6.65
C ALA A 78 14.33 -1.54 6.43
N ILE A 79 15.50 -1.93 6.94
CA ILE A 79 16.73 -1.14 6.84
C ILE A 79 17.17 -0.96 5.38
N ASN A 80 17.20 -2.04 4.60
CA ASN A 80 17.78 -2.00 3.25
C ASN A 80 16.76 -1.56 2.18
N GLY A 81 15.49 -1.90 2.37
CA GLY A 81 14.44 -1.72 1.36
C GLY A 81 13.38 -0.70 1.72
N ALA A 82 13.40 -0.14 2.94
CA ALA A 82 12.33 0.69 3.47
C ALA A 82 10.94 0.03 3.36
N TYR A 83 10.91 -1.30 3.48
CA TYR A 83 9.65 -2.05 3.54
C TYR A 83 9.10 -2.00 4.96
N ASN A 84 7.86 -1.52 5.10
CA ASN A 84 7.13 -1.54 6.36
C ASN A 84 7.11 -2.94 6.97
N PRO A 85 7.62 -3.12 8.20
CA PRO A 85 7.43 -4.34 8.94
C PRO A 85 5.96 -4.59 9.24
N THR A 86 5.60 -5.87 9.42
CA THR A 86 4.33 -6.29 10.02
C THR A 86 4.46 -6.59 11.51
N ILE A 87 5.66 -6.41 12.08
CA ILE A 87 5.95 -6.58 13.51
C ILE A 87 6.07 -5.19 14.13
N GLU A 88 5.18 -4.87 15.06
CA GLU A 88 5.10 -3.53 15.69
C GLU A 88 6.42 -3.10 16.35
N SER A 89 7.09 -4.00 17.06
CA SER A 89 8.32 -3.65 17.80
C SER A 89 9.44 -3.15 16.88
N LEU A 90 9.46 -3.53 15.60
CA LEU A 90 10.45 -3.06 14.63
C LEU A 90 10.31 -1.59 14.25
N TYR A 91 9.15 -0.95 14.52
CA TYR A 91 8.98 0.50 14.36
C TYR A 91 9.63 1.31 15.49
N LYS A 92 10.08 0.64 16.57
CA LYS A 92 10.78 1.25 17.71
C LYS A 92 12.27 0.85 17.74
N ASP A 93 12.68 -0.04 16.84
CA ASP A 93 14.06 -0.51 16.73
C ASP A 93 14.99 0.61 16.27
N GLN A 94 16.09 0.83 17.01
CA GLN A 94 16.98 1.97 16.80
C GLN A 94 17.75 1.87 15.47
N GLU A 95 18.07 0.67 14.99
CA GLU A 95 18.75 0.50 13.71
C GLU A 95 17.79 0.75 12.55
N VAL A 96 16.53 0.31 12.69
CA VAL A 96 15.46 0.63 11.73
C VAL A 96 15.23 2.13 11.65
N LEU A 97 15.06 2.81 12.79
CA LEU A 97 14.81 4.25 12.83
C LEU A 97 16.01 5.08 12.35
N LYS A 98 17.24 4.60 12.54
CA LYS A 98 18.42 5.24 11.96
C LYS A 98 18.41 5.19 10.42
N ALA A 99 17.96 4.09 9.83
CA ALA A 99 17.91 3.91 8.38
C ALA A 99 16.65 4.55 7.74
N VAL A 100 15.52 4.48 8.44
CA VAL A 100 14.19 4.88 7.96
C VAL A 100 13.44 5.67 9.04
N PRO A 101 13.82 6.92 9.33
CA PRO A 101 13.31 7.66 10.50
C PRO A 101 11.78 7.83 10.51
N PHE A 102 11.17 8.01 9.35
CA PHE A 102 9.73 8.23 9.22
C PHE A 102 8.87 7.02 9.65
N PHE A 103 9.46 5.83 9.85
CA PHE A 103 8.72 4.70 10.41
C PHE A 103 8.18 5.00 11.80
N GLY A 104 8.97 5.67 12.66
CA GLY A 104 8.50 6.06 13.97
C GLY A 104 7.42 7.14 13.90
N GLU A 105 7.66 8.19 13.11
CA GLU A 105 6.78 9.36 13.00
C GLU A 105 5.42 9.03 12.37
N LEU A 106 5.39 8.08 11.43
CA LEU A 106 4.20 7.75 10.65
C LEU A 106 3.57 6.41 11.04
N TYR A 107 3.93 5.85 12.20
CA TYR A 107 3.40 4.57 12.68
C TYR A 107 1.86 4.53 12.61
N ASP A 108 1.20 5.54 13.18
CA ASP A 108 -0.27 5.64 13.18
C ASP A 108 -0.87 5.76 11.77
N THR A 109 -0.13 6.37 10.83
CA THR A 109 -0.56 6.43 9.42
C THR A 109 -0.53 5.05 8.76
N PHE A 110 0.47 4.23 9.10
CA PHE A 110 0.59 2.87 8.56
C PHE A 110 -0.43 1.91 9.18
N THR A 111 -0.68 2.01 10.49
CA THR A 111 -1.65 1.15 11.19
C THR A 111 -3.10 1.55 10.92
N SER A 112 -3.36 2.80 10.54
CA SER A 112 -4.69 3.30 10.14
C SER A 112 -4.96 3.21 8.63
N ALA A 113 -4.14 2.47 7.88
CA ALA A 113 -4.29 2.35 6.44
C ALA A 113 -5.61 1.66 6.03
N VAL A 114 -6.21 2.14 4.95
CA VAL A 114 -7.55 1.72 4.51
C VAL A 114 -7.44 0.56 3.52
N PRO A 115 -8.02 -0.61 3.82
CA PRO A 115 -8.05 -1.73 2.88
C PRO A 115 -8.91 -1.42 1.67
N ARG A 116 -8.47 -1.90 0.50
CA ARG A 116 -9.33 -2.02 -0.68
C ARG A 116 -10.35 -3.14 -0.44
N PRO A 117 -11.52 -3.13 -1.09
CA PRO A 117 -12.65 -4.02 -0.73
C PRO A 117 -12.47 -5.48 -1.21
N SER A 118 -11.25 -6.02 -1.22
CA SER A 118 -10.94 -7.35 -1.76
C SER A 118 -11.72 -8.47 -1.08
N THR A 119 -11.88 -8.42 0.23
CA THR A 119 -12.64 -9.43 1.00
C THR A 119 -14.10 -9.47 0.57
N VAL A 120 -14.72 -8.29 0.42
CA VAL A 120 -16.13 -8.18 0.08
C VAL A 120 -16.34 -8.57 -1.38
N THR A 121 -15.51 -8.08 -2.30
CA THR A 121 -15.66 -8.38 -3.73
C THR A 121 -15.20 -9.79 -4.12
N GLY A 122 -14.47 -10.48 -3.25
CA GLY A 122 -13.97 -11.84 -3.49
C GLY A 122 -13.27 -12.02 -4.83
N SER A 123 -13.67 -13.04 -5.58
CA SER A 123 -13.16 -13.33 -6.93
C SER A 123 -13.39 -12.20 -7.94
N ASN A 124 -14.33 -11.28 -7.67
CA ASN A 124 -14.65 -10.16 -8.54
C ASN A 124 -13.79 -8.92 -8.28
N TYR A 125 -12.83 -8.97 -7.33
CA TYR A 125 -12.01 -7.82 -6.96
C TYR A 125 -11.32 -7.15 -8.16
N ASN A 126 -10.76 -7.94 -9.08
CA ASN A 126 -10.08 -7.41 -10.25
C ASN A 126 -11.03 -6.63 -11.16
N GLN A 127 -12.26 -7.10 -11.34
CA GLN A 127 -13.26 -6.41 -12.16
C GLN A 127 -13.75 -5.14 -11.44
N ALA A 128 -13.97 -5.20 -10.12
CA ALA A 128 -14.41 -4.04 -9.35
C ALA A 128 -13.33 -2.93 -9.36
N SER A 129 -12.06 -3.32 -9.19
CA SER A 129 -10.91 -2.44 -9.32
C SER A 129 -10.82 -1.83 -10.72
N ASN A 130 -11.07 -2.63 -11.77
CA ASN A 130 -11.06 -2.16 -13.16
C ASN A 130 -12.09 -1.07 -13.43
N GLN A 131 -13.33 -1.28 -12.96
CA GLN A 131 -14.37 -0.27 -13.04
C GLN A 131 -13.95 1.02 -12.32
N PHE A 132 -13.38 0.88 -11.11
CA PHE A 132 -12.94 2.03 -10.31
C PHE A 132 -11.85 2.84 -11.00
N TRP A 133 -10.74 2.21 -11.44
CA TRP A 133 -9.63 2.99 -12.03
C TRP A 133 -10.01 3.60 -13.37
N ASN A 134 -10.89 2.97 -14.16
CA ASN A 134 -11.35 3.52 -15.43
C ASN A 134 -12.22 4.76 -15.22
N ALA A 135 -13.13 4.72 -14.24
CA ALA A 135 -13.93 5.89 -13.87
C ALA A 135 -13.05 7.06 -13.40
N VAL A 136 -12.12 6.79 -12.47
CA VAL A 136 -11.17 7.81 -11.99
C VAL A 136 -10.31 8.35 -13.13
N HIS A 137 -9.79 7.48 -14.00
CA HIS A 137 -8.98 7.91 -15.14
C HIS A 137 -9.78 8.76 -16.13
N ALA A 138 -11.06 8.46 -16.38
CA ALA A 138 -11.92 9.28 -17.25
C ALA A 138 -12.07 10.71 -16.71
N VAL A 139 -12.17 10.87 -15.38
CA VAL A 139 -12.18 12.19 -14.74
C VAL A 139 -10.83 12.89 -14.85
N LEU A 140 -9.73 12.20 -14.47
CA LEU A 140 -8.38 12.78 -14.49
C LEU A 140 -7.90 13.13 -15.90
N SER A 141 -8.37 12.42 -16.93
CA SER A 141 -8.06 12.69 -18.34
C SER A 141 -9.01 13.71 -18.99
N GLY A 142 -9.96 14.28 -18.25
CA GLY A 142 -10.90 15.28 -18.75
C GLY A 142 -12.01 14.74 -19.67
N ARG A 143 -12.15 13.40 -19.77
CA ARG A 143 -13.18 12.76 -20.61
C ARG A 143 -14.57 12.72 -19.96
N ALA A 144 -14.65 12.89 -18.65
CA ALA A 144 -15.91 12.89 -17.91
C ALA A 144 -15.87 13.85 -16.70
N LYS A 145 -17.03 14.36 -16.29
CA LYS A 145 -17.19 15.06 -15.01
C LYS A 145 -17.23 14.05 -13.86
N ALA A 146 -16.74 14.47 -12.69
CA ALA A 146 -16.66 13.62 -11.49
C ALA A 146 -18.01 13.00 -11.11
N ASP A 147 -19.05 13.82 -10.92
CA ASP A 147 -20.38 13.34 -10.48
C ASP A 147 -20.97 12.31 -11.45
N ALA A 148 -20.87 12.58 -12.75
CA ALA A 148 -21.36 11.67 -13.78
C ALA A 148 -20.58 10.34 -13.80
N SER A 149 -19.24 10.41 -13.72
CA SER A 149 -18.39 9.22 -13.73
C SER A 149 -18.59 8.35 -12.48
N LEU A 150 -18.71 8.98 -11.31
CA LEU A 150 -18.93 8.27 -10.05
C LEU A 150 -20.35 7.68 -9.97
N GLY A 151 -21.37 8.36 -10.51
CA GLY A 151 -22.72 7.80 -10.62
C GLY A 151 -22.77 6.56 -11.53
N GLN A 152 -22.07 6.61 -12.68
CA GLN A 152 -21.95 5.45 -13.57
C GLN A 152 -21.18 4.29 -12.92
N LEU A 153 -20.12 4.61 -12.17
CA LEU A 153 -19.37 3.62 -11.40
C LEU A 153 -20.26 2.95 -10.36
N GLU A 154 -21.03 3.71 -9.60
CA GLU A 154 -21.95 3.17 -8.60
C GLU A 154 -22.95 2.19 -9.21
N GLY A 155 -23.60 2.57 -10.32
CA GLY A 155 -24.52 1.69 -11.05
C GLY A 155 -23.85 0.41 -11.55
N SER A 156 -22.59 0.50 -12.01
CA SER A 156 -21.82 -0.66 -12.47
C SER A 156 -21.47 -1.62 -11.33
N LEU A 157 -21.00 -1.10 -10.20
CA LEU A 157 -20.71 -1.90 -9.01
C LEU A 157 -21.98 -2.53 -8.41
N LYS A 158 -23.13 -1.83 -8.42
CA LYS A 158 -24.43 -2.40 -8.00
C LYS A 158 -24.87 -3.57 -8.87
N ARG A 159 -24.70 -3.48 -10.19
CA ARG A 159 -25.00 -4.60 -11.11
C ARG A 159 -24.07 -5.79 -10.86
N MET A 160 -22.77 -5.54 -10.67
CA MET A 160 -21.79 -6.60 -10.38
C MET A 160 -22.09 -7.32 -9.07
N SER A 161 -22.46 -6.57 -8.04
CA SER A 161 -22.78 -7.08 -6.71
C SER A 161 -24.23 -7.56 -6.58
N ARG A 162 -24.95 -7.91 -7.65
CA ARG A 162 -26.37 -8.36 -7.57
C ARG A 162 -27.24 -7.49 -6.63
N GLY A 163 -27.07 -6.16 -6.69
CA GLY A 163 -27.76 -5.21 -5.80
C GLY A 163 -27.11 -5.02 -4.42
N GLY A 164 -25.78 -5.15 -4.29
CA GLY A 164 -25.02 -4.95 -3.05
C GLY A 164 -24.62 -6.24 -2.31
N LYS A 165 -25.02 -7.39 -2.83
CA LYS A 165 -24.63 -8.75 -2.40
C LYS A 165 -23.49 -9.28 -3.29
N TRP A 166 -22.27 -9.04 -2.85
CA TRP A 166 -21.07 -9.56 -3.52
C TRP A 166 -20.95 -11.08 -3.43
#